data_AF-A0A3M5WN39-F1
#
_entry.id   AF-A0A3M5WN39-F1
#
_cell.length_a   1.000
_cell.length_b   1.000
_cell.length_c   1.000
_cell.angle_alpha   90.00
_cell.angle_beta   90.00
_cell.angle_gamma   90.00
#
_symmetry.space_group_name_H-M   'P 1'
#
loop_
_entity.id
_entity.type
_entity.pdbx_description
1 polymer ?
#
loop_
_entity_poly.entity_id
_entity_poly.type
_entity_poly.pdbx_seq_one_letter_code
_entity_poly.pdbx_strand_id
1 'polypeptide(L)'
;MGHYLEIGYGVKKDIPSARAYLRKAADLGNPDAQYYIAELLTKVPNTAATMQSMYKCAMEQGHSMAGRRYASYASVTKSYEDAVVGYQLSTKDGDDISAHRLARGFEDRKSSDRLYYLALEKDEERAARYDNISDFLLHHEHLGAKVPDLDDIVPLPPAPLPEWDGTFKWKRDRDSAAPPSPPSEELIQRIAAEKNLDPATGMPLAAVKK
;
A
#
# COMPACT_ATOMS: atom_id res chain seq x y z
N MET A 1 14.55 -13.66 0.93
CA MET A 1 15.93 -14.09 1.29
C MET A 1 16.76 -12.95 1.87
N GLY A 2 16.87 -11.79 1.20
CA GLY A 2 17.66 -10.65 1.69
C GLY A 2 17.36 -10.25 3.14
N HIS A 3 16.09 -10.01 3.48
CA HIS A 3 15.71 -9.63 4.84
C HIS A 3 15.95 -10.74 5.88
N TYR A 4 15.71 -12.02 5.53
CA TYR A 4 16.01 -13.16 6.41
C TYR A 4 17.50 -13.25 6.76
N LEU A 5 18.40 -13.02 5.79
CA LEU A 5 19.85 -12.99 6.02
C LEU A 5 20.27 -11.79 6.87
N GLU A 6 19.58 -10.66 6.75
CA GLU A 6 19.85 -9.45 7.52
C GLU A 6 19.51 -9.62 9.01
N ILE A 7 18.35 -10.22 9.31
CA ILE A 7 17.87 -10.41 10.69
C ILE A 7 18.28 -11.75 11.30
N GLY A 8 18.68 -12.74 10.49
CA GLY A 8 19.04 -14.08 10.95
C GLY A 8 17.85 -14.97 11.31
N TYR A 9 16.68 -14.73 10.71
CA TYR A 9 15.47 -15.52 10.99
C TYR A 9 15.42 -16.75 10.09
N GLY A 10 15.52 -17.94 10.69
CA GLY A 10 15.56 -19.23 9.99
C GLY A 10 16.86 -19.51 9.21
N VAL A 11 17.82 -18.57 9.19
CA VAL A 11 19.12 -18.69 8.54
C VAL A 11 20.20 -18.00 9.37
N LYS A 12 21.47 -18.39 9.19
CA LYS A 12 22.59 -17.66 9.80
C LYS A 12 22.62 -16.22 9.27
N LYS A 13 22.67 -15.24 10.18
CA LYS A 13 22.78 -13.83 9.83
C LYS A 13 24.03 -13.57 8.97
N ASP A 14 23.83 -12.92 7.83
CA ASP A 14 24.87 -12.57 6.86
C ASP A 14 24.46 -11.26 6.15
N ILE A 15 24.90 -10.14 6.72
CA ILE A 15 24.59 -8.79 6.23
C ILE A 15 25.19 -8.54 4.83
N PRO A 16 26.46 -8.92 4.52
CA PRO A 16 27.00 -8.78 3.18
C PRO A 16 26.14 -9.47 2.11
N SER A 17 25.77 -10.73 2.33
CA SER A 17 24.91 -11.46 1.38
C SER A 17 23.52 -10.84 1.30
N ALA A 18 22.92 -10.44 2.42
CA ALA A 18 21.63 -9.75 2.46
C ALA A 18 21.61 -8.51 1.55
N ARG A 19 22.63 -7.65 1.67
CA ARG A 19 22.79 -6.44 0.85
C ARG A 19 22.95 -6.76 -0.63
N ALA A 20 23.74 -7.78 -0.97
CA ALA A 20 23.89 -8.22 -2.36
C ALA A 20 22.55 -8.69 -2.96
N TYR A 21 21.77 -9.48 -2.21
CA TYR A 21 20.45 -9.93 -2.66
C TYR A 21 19.45 -8.78 -2.83
N LEU A 22 19.37 -7.87 -1.85
CA LEU A 22 18.48 -6.71 -1.93
C LEU A 22 18.85 -5.80 -3.09
N ARG A 23 20.14 -5.53 -3.29
CA ARG A 23 20.62 -4.73 -4.42
C ARG A 23 20.24 -5.36 -5.75
N LYS A 24 20.51 -6.65 -5.92
CA LYS A 24 20.13 -7.41 -7.12
C LYS A 24 18.63 -7.39 -7.36
N ALA A 25 17.81 -7.54 -6.31
CA ALA A 25 16.35 -7.48 -6.44
C ALA A 25 15.87 -6.10 -6.92
N ALA A 26 16.43 -5.02 -6.38
CA ALA A 26 16.09 -3.66 -6.80
C ALA A 26 16.54 -3.37 -8.25
N ASP A 27 17.71 -3.87 -8.65
CA ASP A 27 18.22 -3.75 -10.03
C ASP A 27 17.38 -4.57 -11.03
N LEU A 28 16.73 -5.64 -10.56
CA LEU A 28 15.75 -6.41 -11.33
C LEU A 28 14.32 -5.84 -11.29
N GLY A 29 14.14 -4.67 -10.66
CA GLY A 29 12.86 -3.96 -10.66
C GLY A 29 11.93 -4.30 -9.50
N ASN A 30 12.30 -5.14 -8.53
CA ASN A 30 11.37 -5.47 -7.44
C ASN A 30 11.02 -4.22 -6.60
N PRO A 31 9.74 -3.82 -6.50
CA PRO A 31 9.35 -2.57 -5.87
C PRO A 31 9.63 -2.56 -4.36
N ASP A 32 9.48 -3.68 -3.66
CA ASP A 32 9.80 -3.77 -2.23
C ASP A 32 11.30 -3.53 -1.97
N ALA A 33 12.16 -4.11 -2.82
CA ALA A 33 13.60 -3.92 -2.72
C ALA A 33 14.01 -2.49 -3.09
N GLN A 34 13.39 -1.88 -4.11
CA GLN A 34 13.60 -0.48 -4.45
C GLN A 34 13.20 0.44 -3.30
N TYR A 35 12.01 0.23 -2.72
CA TYR A 35 11.54 0.94 -1.53
C TYR A 35 12.51 0.76 -0.35
N TYR A 36 12.92 -0.48 -0.07
CA TYR A 36 13.81 -0.78 1.05
C TYR A 36 15.17 -0.09 0.90
N ILE A 37 15.78 -0.16 -0.30
CA ILE A 37 17.06 0.52 -0.54
C ILE A 37 16.88 2.03 -0.45
N ALA A 38 15.78 2.60 -0.95
CA ALA A 38 15.48 4.02 -0.79
C ALA A 38 15.43 4.43 0.69
N GLU A 39 14.76 3.65 1.56
CA GLU A 39 14.75 3.87 3.01
C GLU A 39 16.16 3.82 3.62
N LEU A 40 17.04 2.93 3.14
CA LEU A 40 18.44 2.91 3.58
C LEU A 40 19.21 4.16 3.13
N LEU A 41 18.96 4.64 1.91
CA LEU A 41 19.61 5.81 1.35
C LEU A 41 19.26 7.10 2.11
N THR A 42 18.09 7.18 2.76
CA THR A 42 17.71 8.33 3.63
C THR A 42 18.74 8.62 4.73
N LYS A 43 19.51 7.61 5.15
CA LYS A 43 20.50 7.68 6.23
C LYS A 43 21.91 7.98 5.73
N VAL A 44 22.08 8.07 4.42
CA VAL A 44 23.39 8.28 3.77
C VAL A 44 23.42 9.70 3.17
N PRO A 45 24.43 10.52 3.47
CA PRO A 45 24.53 11.85 2.88
C PRO A 45 24.62 11.83 1.36
N ASN A 46 24.08 12.86 0.70
CA ASN A 46 24.20 13.09 -0.75
C ASN A 46 23.56 12.01 -1.66
N THR A 47 22.54 11.29 -1.19
CA THR A 47 21.85 10.22 -1.95
C THR A 47 20.45 10.59 -2.41
N ALA A 48 19.99 11.82 -2.14
CA ALA A 48 18.59 12.22 -2.30
C ALA A 48 18.03 11.96 -3.71
N ALA A 49 18.82 12.23 -4.76
CA ALA A 49 18.40 11.98 -6.14
C ALA A 49 18.16 10.48 -6.42
N THR A 50 19.09 9.62 -6.00
CA THR A 50 18.97 8.16 -6.15
C THR A 50 17.82 7.62 -5.31
N MET A 51 17.68 8.09 -4.07
CA MET A 51 16.57 7.74 -3.18
C MET A 51 15.22 8.08 -3.81
N GLN A 52 15.04 9.30 -4.32
CA GLN A 52 13.81 9.72 -4.98
C GLN A 52 13.52 8.92 -6.25
N SER A 53 14.55 8.61 -7.05
CA SER A 53 14.41 7.75 -8.22
C SER A 53 13.91 6.35 -7.84
N MET A 54 14.48 5.74 -6.80
CA MET A 54 14.03 4.43 -6.32
C MET A 54 12.60 4.44 -5.77
N TYR A 55 12.21 5.47 -5.00
CA TYR A 55 10.82 5.60 -4.55
C TYR A 55 9.87 5.79 -5.74
N LYS A 56 10.24 6.61 -6.73
CA LYS A 56 9.43 6.83 -7.93
C LYS A 56 9.22 5.54 -8.71
N CYS A 57 10.28 4.76 -8.96
CA CYS A 57 10.15 3.48 -9.65
C CYS A 57 9.27 2.48 -8.88
N ALA A 58 9.39 2.41 -7.55
CA ALA A 58 8.55 1.52 -6.74
C ALA A 58 7.07 1.99 -6.73
N MET A 59 6.84 3.30 -6.64
CA MET A 59 5.52 3.93 -6.72
C MET A 59 4.82 3.63 -8.05
N GLU A 60 5.52 3.80 -9.18
CA GLU A 60 4.98 3.54 -10.53
C GLU A 60 4.61 2.05 -10.74
N GLN A 61 5.15 1.16 -9.90
CA GLN A 61 4.82 -0.27 -9.88
C GLN A 61 3.74 -0.64 -8.85
N GLY A 62 3.14 0.36 -8.20
CA GLY A 62 2.04 0.20 -7.26
C GLY A 62 2.42 -0.03 -5.80
N HIS A 63 3.66 0.33 -5.40
CA HIS A 63 4.08 0.30 -4.01
C HIS A 63 3.64 1.58 -3.29
N SER A 64 2.48 1.53 -2.64
CA SER A 64 1.82 2.69 -2.01
C SER A 64 2.73 3.46 -1.05
N MET A 65 3.40 2.77 -0.11
CA MET A 65 4.33 3.43 0.83
C MET A 65 5.49 4.17 0.14
N ALA A 66 5.97 3.69 -1.02
CA ALA A 66 7.00 4.37 -1.78
C ALA A 66 6.45 5.66 -2.41
N GLY A 67 5.22 5.62 -2.92
CA GLY A 67 4.51 6.80 -3.40
C GLY A 67 4.33 7.87 -2.33
N ARG A 68 3.88 7.47 -1.12
CA ARG A 68 3.80 8.38 0.03
C ARG A 68 5.15 9.03 0.38
N ARG A 69 6.25 8.24 0.36
CA ARG A 69 7.61 8.76 0.65
C ARG A 69 8.11 9.71 -0.44
N TYR A 70 7.90 9.36 -1.71
CA TYR A 70 8.20 10.22 -2.85
C TYR A 70 7.46 11.56 -2.72
N ALA A 71 6.14 11.51 -2.53
CA ALA A 71 5.29 12.68 -2.41
C ALA A 71 5.65 13.56 -1.21
N SER A 72 5.94 12.95 -0.06
CA SER A 72 6.35 13.69 1.13
C SER A 72 7.67 14.43 0.93
N TYR A 73 8.65 13.83 0.26
CA TYR A 73 9.91 14.50 -0.05
C TYR A 73 9.68 15.64 -1.05
N ALA A 74 8.91 15.38 -2.12
CA ALA A 74 8.57 16.37 -3.13
C ALA A 74 7.86 17.60 -2.52
N SER A 75 6.93 17.39 -1.60
CA SER A 75 6.26 18.47 -0.86
C SER A 75 7.25 19.33 -0.06
N VAL A 76 8.18 18.70 0.65
CA VAL A 76 9.22 19.43 1.43
C VAL A 76 10.19 20.20 0.52
N THR A 77 10.51 19.67 -0.66
CA THR A 77 11.33 20.35 -1.66
C THR A 77 10.55 21.31 -2.56
N LYS A 78 9.25 21.53 -2.26
CA LYS A 78 8.34 22.43 -2.98
C LYS A 78 8.05 22.02 -4.43
N SER A 79 8.29 20.76 -4.78
CA SER A 79 7.82 20.13 -6.02
C SER A 79 6.38 19.67 -5.82
N TYR A 80 5.45 20.62 -5.68
CA TYR A 80 4.09 20.30 -5.26
C TYR A 80 3.30 19.47 -6.27
N GLU A 81 3.51 19.68 -7.58
CA GLU A 81 2.88 18.87 -8.63
C GLU A 81 3.27 17.39 -8.50
N ASP A 82 4.57 17.11 -8.37
CA ASP A 82 5.09 15.75 -8.11
C ASP A 82 4.53 15.17 -6.81
N ALA A 83 4.37 15.99 -5.77
CA ALA A 83 3.79 15.57 -4.50
C ALA A 83 2.34 15.13 -4.66
N VAL A 84 1.53 15.92 -5.37
CA VAL A 84 0.11 15.62 -5.62
C VAL A 84 -0.02 14.34 -6.46
N VAL A 85 0.78 14.19 -7.52
CA VAL A 85 0.81 12.94 -8.32
C VAL A 85 1.22 11.74 -7.48
N GLY A 86 2.24 11.89 -6.64
CA GLY A 86 2.71 10.80 -5.79
C GLY A 86 1.69 10.38 -4.73
N TYR A 87 0.99 11.33 -4.11
CA TYR A 87 -0.11 11.01 -3.20
C TYR A 87 -1.30 10.40 -3.93
N GLN A 88 -1.60 10.82 -5.16
CA GLN A 88 -2.70 10.25 -5.97
C GLN A 88 -2.44 8.77 -6.27
N LEU A 89 -1.25 8.44 -6.77
CA LEU A 89 -0.86 7.05 -7.06
C LEU A 89 -0.84 6.21 -5.77
N SER A 90 -0.27 6.74 -4.71
CA SER A 90 -0.24 6.08 -3.39
C SER A 90 -1.65 5.78 -2.86
N THR A 91 -2.58 6.72 -3.03
CA THR A 91 -4.01 6.55 -2.68
C THR A 91 -4.66 5.46 -3.52
N LYS A 92 -4.40 5.45 -4.83
CA LYS A 92 -4.89 4.42 -5.76
C LYS A 92 -4.48 3.02 -5.32
N ASP A 93 -3.26 2.90 -4.81
CA ASP A 93 -2.68 1.66 -4.29
C ASP A 93 -2.96 1.38 -2.80
N GLY A 94 -3.83 2.15 -2.17
CA GLY A 94 -4.42 1.82 -0.88
C GLY A 94 -3.77 2.48 0.35
N ASP A 95 -2.94 3.52 0.19
CA ASP A 95 -2.42 4.29 1.33
C ASP A 95 -3.41 5.40 1.72
N ASP A 96 -4.14 5.17 2.81
CA ASP A 96 -5.12 6.08 3.41
C ASP A 96 -4.49 7.43 3.79
N ILE A 97 -3.25 7.40 4.31
CA ILE A 97 -2.53 8.61 4.73
C ILE A 97 -2.30 9.57 3.55
N SER A 98 -2.08 9.03 2.35
CA SER A 98 -1.94 9.83 1.13
C SER A 98 -3.26 10.46 0.72
N ALA A 99 -4.38 9.72 0.85
CA ALA A 99 -5.72 10.26 0.62
C ALA A 99 -6.02 11.40 1.58
N HIS A 100 -5.78 11.20 2.88
CA HIS A 100 -5.96 12.22 3.91
C HIS A 100 -5.11 13.47 3.64
N ARG A 101 -3.87 13.30 3.19
CA ARG A 101 -2.99 14.43 2.84
C ARG A 101 -3.52 15.22 1.65
N LEU A 102 -4.08 14.56 0.64
CA LEU A 102 -4.74 15.24 -0.47
C LEU A 102 -6.00 15.97 0.02
N ALA A 103 -6.82 15.34 0.85
CA ALA A 103 -8.01 15.98 1.43
C ALA A 103 -7.66 17.29 2.12
N ARG A 104 -6.66 17.27 3.02
CA ARG A 104 -6.17 18.48 3.69
C ARG A 104 -5.53 19.47 2.71
N GLY A 105 -4.87 18.99 1.65
CA GLY A 105 -4.23 19.82 0.63
C GLY A 105 -5.19 20.66 -0.21
N PHE A 106 -6.42 20.17 -0.42
CA PHE A 106 -7.51 20.89 -1.10
C PHE A 106 -8.31 21.82 -0.18
N GLU A 107 -7.97 21.92 1.11
CA GLU A 107 -8.49 22.97 1.97
C GLU A 107 -7.72 24.28 1.79
N ASP A 108 -8.21 25.38 2.38
CA ASP A 108 -7.50 26.66 2.41
C ASP A 108 -6.26 26.61 3.33
N ARG A 109 -5.18 25.97 2.85
CA ARG A 109 -3.90 25.84 3.58
C ARG A 109 -2.96 26.98 3.21
N LYS A 110 -2.36 27.59 4.25
CA LYS A 110 -1.30 28.60 4.08
C LYS A 110 0.03 27.91 3.83
N SER A 111 0.94 28.56 3.08
CA SER A 111 2.29 28.05 2.80
C SER A 111 3.16 27.82 4.04
N SER A 112 2.79 28.40 5.19
CA SER A 112 3.40 28.11 6.50
C SER A 112 3.09 26.71 7.02
N ASP A 113 2.01 26.09 6.55
CA ASP A 113 1.63 24.72 6.90
C ASP A 113 2.47 23.72 6.11
N ARG A 114 3.63 23.39 6.66
CA ARG A 114 4.56 22.44 6.03
C ARG A 114 4.02 21.02 5.92
N LEU A 115 2.95 20.69 6.65
CA LEU A 115 2.44 19.32 6.68
C LEU A 115 1.45 19.06 5.54
N TYR A 116 0.57 20.03 5.25
CA TYR A 116 -0.53 19.85 4.30
C TYR A 116 -0.53 20.83 3.13
N TYR A 117 0.33 21.85 3.11
CA TYR A 117 0.38 22.76 1.98
C TYR A 117 0.94 22.07 0.72
N LEU A 118 0.11 22.03 -0.34
CA LEU A 118 0.43 21.44 -1.65
C LEU A 118 0.23 22.42 -2.82
N ALA A 119 0.13 23.73 -2.53
CA ALA A 119 -0.13 24.76 -3.55
C ALA A 119 -1.35 24.47 -4.45
N LEU A 120 -2.36 23.81 -3.89
CA LEU A 120 -3.63 23.54 -4.55
C LEU A 120 -4.62 24.68 -4.26
N GLU A 121 -5.54 24.92 -5.19
CA GLU A 121 -6.70 25.76 -4.93
C GLU A 121 -7.69 25.05 -4.01
N LYS A 122 -8.43 25.82 -3.21
CA LYS A 122 -9.44 25.30 -2.31
C LYS A 122 -10.56 24.62 -3.11
N ASP A 123 -10.85 23.37 -2.79
CA ASP A 123 -11.93 22.57 -3.38
C ASP A 123 -12.54 21.65 -2.31
N GLU A 124 -13.67 22.09 -1.73
CA GLU A 124 -14.32 21.40 -0.61
C GLU A 124 -14.89 20.04 -1.00
N GLU A 125 -15.42 19.91 -2.21
CA GLU A 125 -15.99 18.65 -2.70
C GLU A 125 -14.87 17.64 -2.98
N ARG A 126 -13.78 18.07 -3.61
CA ARG A 126 -12.60 17.22 -3.83
C ARG A 126 -11.98 16.77 -2.50
N ALA A 127 -11.88 17.69 -1.53
CA ALA A 127 -11.42 17.37 -0.18
C ALA A 127 -12.32 16.30 0.48
N ALA A 128 -13.64 16.47 0.43
CA ALA A 128 -14.60 15.52 0.99
C ALA A 128 -14.53 14.13 0.33
N ARG A 129 -14.31 14.05 -0.98
CA ARG A 129 -14.11 12.77 -1.68
C ARG A 129 -12.85 12.06 -1.19
N TYR A 130 -11.72 12.77 -1.05
CA TYR A 130 -10.50 12.18 -0.49
C TYR A 130 -10.65 11.75 0.96
N ASP A 131 -11.42 12.47 1.80
CA ASP A 131 -11.73 12.01 3.16
C ASP A 131 -12.52 10.70 3.14
N ASN A 132 -13.58 10.60 2.32
CA ASN A 132 -14.34 9.36 2.17
C ASN A 132 -13.46 8.19 1.69
N ILE A 133 -12.52 8.46 0.77
CA ILE A 133 -11.54 7.47 0.31
C ILE A 133 -10.59 7.06 1.44
N SER A 134 -10.06 8.03 2.20
CA SER A 134 -9.19 7.78 3.34
C SER A 134 -9.88 6.89 4.37
N ASP A 135 -11.11 7.23 4.75
CA ASP A 135 -11.91 6.45 5.69
C ASP A 135 -12.18 5.05 5.14
N PHE A 136 -12.55 4.92 3.87
CA PHE A 136 -12.75 3.62 3.24
C PHE A 136 -11.48 2.75 3.29
N LEU A 137 -10.33 3.28 2.90
CA LEU A 137 -9.06 2.57 2.90
C LEU A 137 -8.66 2.16 4.32
N LEU A 138 -8.77 3.06 5.29
CA LEU A 138 -8.46 2.78 6.70
C LEU A 138 -9.30 1.62 7.25
N HIS A 139 -10.62 1.62 7.02
CA HIS A 139 -11.51 0.56 7.52
C HIS A 139 -11.28 -0.80 6.84
N HIS A 140 -10.72 -0.82 5.64
CA HIS A 140 -10.51 -2.03 4.84
C HIS A 140 -9.03 -2.38 4.61
N GLU A 141 -8.10 -1.75 5.34
CA GLU A 141 -6.66 -1.99 5.22
C GLU A 141 -6.32 -3.48 5.40
N HIS A 142 -6.91 -4.12 6.40
CA HIS A 142 -6.75 -5.55 6.70
C HIS A 142 -7.20 -6.48 5.56
N LEU A 143 -7.99 -5.98 4.62
CA LEU A 143 -8.44 -6.71 3.42
C LEU A 143 -7.63 -6.36 2.17
N GLY A 144 -6.62 -5.50 2.30
CA GLY A 144 -5.81 -5.02 1.17
C GLY A 144 -6.62 -4.18 0.18
N ALA A 145 -7.50 -3.31 0.69
CA ALA A 145 -8.31 -2.45 -0.16
C ALA A 145 -7.47 -1.50 -1.01
N LYS A 146 -7.92 -1.29 -2.25
CA LYS A 146 -7.36 -0.36 -3.22
C LYS A 146 -8.49 0.41 -3.89
N VAL A 147 -8.17 1.52 -4.56
CA VAL A 147 -9.14 2.35 -5.29
C VAL A 147 -8.74 2.44 -6.76
N PRO A 148 -8.86 1.36 -7.56
CA PRO A 148 -8.41 1.37 -8.95
C PRO A 148 -9.18 2.38 -9.84
N ASP A 149 -10.40 2.72 -9.45
CA ASP A 149 -11.30 3.71 -10.06
C ASP A 149 -11.11 5.13 -9.47
N LEU A 150 -9.99 5.40 -8.77
CA LEU A 150 -9.75 6.70 -8.12
C LEU A 150 -9.90 7.89 -9.07
N ASP A 151 -9.38 7.78 -10.30
CA ASP A 151 -9.43 8.86 -11.28
C ASP A 151 -10.85 9.07 -11.86
N ASP A 152 -11.73 8.07 -11.74
CA ASP A 152 -13.16 8.17 -12.07
C ASP A 152 -13.98 8.73 -10.91
N ILE A 153 -13.41 8.83 -9.71
CA ILE A 153 -14.03 9.36 -8.49
C ILE A 153 -13.56 10.79 -8.24
N VAL A 154 -12.26 11.02 -8.31
CA VAL A 154 -11.61 12.27 -7.93
C VAL A 154 -10.36 12.51 -8.79
N PRO A 155 -10.52 12.85 -10.08
CA PRO A 155 -9.38 13.17 -10.92
C PRO A 155 -8.67 14.43 -10.39
N LEU A 156 -7.36 14.50 -10.60
CA LEU A 156 -6.58 15.69 -10.25
C LEU A 156 -7.02 16.92 -11.10
N PRO A 157 -6.93 18.15 -10.55
CA PRO A 157 -7.16 19.35 -11.33
C PRO A 157 -6.20 19.43 -12.53
N PRO A 158 -6.60 20.05 -13.65
CA PRO A 158 -7.79 20.90 -13.81
C PRO A 158 -9.08 20.16 -14.18
N ALA A 159 -9.09 18.83 -14.21
CA ALA A 159 -10.30 18.07 -14.56
C ALA A 159 -11.46 18.39 -13.58
N PRO A 160 -12.70 18.58 -14.06
CA PRO A 160 -13.86 18.72 -13.18
C PRO A 160 -14.15 17.39 -12.48
N LEU A 161 -14.80 17.45 -11.32
CA LEU A 161 -15.24 16.25 -10.62
C LEU A 161 -16.39 15.58 -11.37
N PRO A 162 -16.32 14.27 -11.64
CA PRO A 162 -17.42 13.53 -12.25
C PRO A 162 -18.55 13.30 -11.24
N GLU A 163 -19.71 12.88 -11.74
CA GLU A 163 -20.78 12.33 -10.89
C GLU A 163 -20.26 11.07 -10.17
N TRP A 164 -20.52 10.96 -8.87
CA TRP A 164 -20.07 9.84 -8.05
C TRP A 164 -21.17 9.41 -7.08
N ASP A 165 -21.46 8.12 -7.04
CA ASP A 165 -22.53 7.53 -6.25
C ASP A 165 -22.12 7.23 -4.78
N GLY A 166 -20.92 7.63 -4.37
CA GLY A 166 -20.38 7.34 -3.04
C GLY A 166 -19.87 5.92 -2.86
N THR A 167 -19.76 5.13 -3.94
CA THR A 167 -19.29 3.73 -3.88
C THR A 167 -17.92 3.54 -4.53
N PHE A 168 -17.27 2.42 -4.22
CA PHE A 168 -15.95 2.06 -4.75
C PHE A 168 -16.06 0.78 -5.57
N LYS A 169 -15.38 0.71 -6.71
CA LYS A 169 -15.30 -0.51 -7.52
C LYS A 169 -14.85 -1.72 -6.68
N TRP A 170 -13.84 -1.55 -5.83
CA TRP A 170 -13.36 -2.62 -4.94
C TRP A 170 -14.49 -3.22 -4.08
N LYS A 171 -15.35 -2.37 -3.51
CA LYS A 171 -16.46 -2.82 -2.67
C LYS A 171 -17.51 -3.57 -3.50
N ARG A 172 -17.90 -3.02 -4.65
CA ARG A 172 -18.87 -3.64 -5.57
C ARG A 172 -18.39 -5.01 -6.06
N ASP A 173 -17.13 -5.11 -6.46
CA ASP A 173 -16.53 -6.36 -6.94
C ASP A 173 -16.48 -7.41 -5.83
N ARG A 174 -16.16 -7.01 -4.59
CA ARG A 174 -16.14 -7.89 -3.42
C ARG A 174 -17.54 -8.37 -3.01
N ASP A 175 -18.51 -7.46 -2.94
CA ASP A 175 -19.89 -7.78 -2.55
C ASP A 175 -20.57 -8.69 -3.59
N SER A 176 -20.12 -8.62 -4.86
CA SER A 176 -20.60 -9.48 -5.95
C SER A 176 -19.85 -10.82 -6.05
N ALA A 177 -18.73 -11.00 -5.33
CA ALA A 177 -17.95 -12.22 -5.38
C ALA A 177 -18.66 -13.36 -4.65
N ALA A 178 -18.79 -14.51 -5.32
CA ALA A 178 -19.32 -15.70 -4.67
C ALA A 178 -18.42 -16.09 -3.48
N PRO A 179 -18.99 -16.53 -2.34
CA PRO A 179 -18.20 -17.02 -1.22
C PRO A 179 -17.29 -18.17 -1.70
N PRO A 180 -16.07 -18.29 -1.16
CA PRO A 180 -15.16 -19.35 -1.56
C PRO A 180 -15.84 -20.71 -1.36
N SER A 181 -15.78 -21.54 -2.38
CA SER A 181 -16.27 -22.92 -2.29
C SER A 181 -15.57 -23.61 -1.12
N PRO A 182 -16.27 -24.38 -0.27
CA PRO A 182 -15.62 -25.16 0.76
C PRO A 182 -14.60 -26.12 0.12
N PRO A 183 -13.50 -26.44 0.82
CA PRO A 183 -12.56 -27.47 0.35
C PRO A 183 -13.30 -28.79 0.07
N SER A 184 -12.82 -29.58 -0.90
CA SER A 184 -13.47 -30.84 -1.23
C SER A 184 -13.55 -31.76 -0.01
N GLU A 185 -14.60 -32.58 0.07
CA GLU A 185 -14.75 -33.56 1.16
C GLU A 185 -13.52 -34.47 1.27
N GLU A 186 -12.91 -34.83 0.14
CA GLU A 186 -11.67 -35.61 0.07
C GLU A 186 -10.49 -34.90 0.73
N LEU A 187 -10.36 -33.57 0.52
CA LEU A 187 -9.32 -32.77 1.15
C LEU A 187 -9.57 -32.64 2.66
N ILE A 188 -10.82 -32.42 3.06
CA ILE A 188 -11.22 -32.37 4.48
C ILE A 188 -10.90 -33.69 5.17
N GLN A 189 -11.29 -34.82 4.57
CA GLN A 189 -11.03 -36.15 5.10
C GLN A 189 -9.53 -36.45 5.20
N ARG A 190 -8.75 -36.12 4.15
CA ARG A 190 -7.30 -36.35 4.14
C ARG A 190 -6.59 -35.56 5.24
N ILE A 191 -6.90 -34.26 5.37
CA ILE A 191 -6.27 -33.40 6.40
C ILE A 191 -6.70 -33.83 7.80
N ALA A 192 -7.99 -34.15 7.98
CA ALA A 192 -8.51 -34.63 9.26
C ALA A 192 -7.81 -35.93 9.70
N ALA A 193 -7.65 -36.90 8.79
CA ALA A 193 -6.91 -38.12 9.06
C ALA A 193 -5.43 -37.86 9.40
N GLU A 194 -4.74 -36.99 8.64
CA GLU A 194 -3.34 -36.64 8.89
C GLU A 194 -3.12 -35.96 10.26
N LYS A 195 -4.11 -35.19 10.72
CA LYS A 195 -4.06 -34.47 12.00
C LYS A 195 -4.77 -35.19 13.15
N ASN A 196 -5.29 -36.39 12.92
CA ASN A 196 -6.10 -37.16 13.89
C ASN A 196 -7.28 -36.35 14.44
N LEU A 197 -7.99 -35.66 13.54
CA LEU A 197 -9.18 -34.86 13.81
C LEU A 197 -10.42 -35.53 13.22
N ASP A 198 -11.58 -35.22 13.79
CA ASP A 198 -12.87 -35.54 13.22
C ASP A 198 -13.14 -34.58 12.02
N PRO A 199 -13.48 -35.11 10.83
CA PRO A 199 -13.63 -34.30 9.62
C PRO A 199 -14.89 -33.41 9.61
N ALA A 200 -15.90 -33.69 10.43
CA ALA A 200 -17.13 -32.91 10.50
C ALA A 200 -17.01 -31.74 11.48
N THR A 201 -16.24 -31.92 12.56
CA THR A 201 -16.15 -30.97 13.68
C THR A 201 -14.78 -30.32 13.83
N GLY A 202 -13.74 -30.89 13.21
CA GLY A 202 -12.35 -30.47 13.36
C GLY A 202 -11.75 -30.77 14.73
N MET A 203 -12.45 -31.49 15.60
CA MET A 203 -12.00 -31.79 16.96
C MET A 203 -11.05 -33.00 17.00
N PRO A 204 -10.07 -33.06 17.91
CA PRO A 204 -9.21 -34.23 18.06
C PRO A 204 -10.04 -35.49 18.36
N LEU A 205 -9.76 -36.58 17.63
CA LEU A 205 -10.31 -37.88 17.96
C LEU A 205 -9.76 -38.29 19.33
N ALA A 206 -10.65 -38.62 20.28
CA ALA A 206 -10.27 -39.00 21.63
C ALA A 206 -9.17 -40.06 21.60
N ALA A 207 -8.03 -39.78 22.23
CA ALA A 207 -6.93 -40.72 22.31
C ALA A 207 -7.45 -42.03 22.90
N VAL A 208 -7.35 -43.11 22.13
CA VAL A 208 -7.62 -44.46 22.63
C VAL A 208 -6.63 -44.71 23.76
N LYS A 209 -7.06 -44.55 25.01
CA LYS A 209 -6.30 -44.99 26.18
C LYS A 209 -6.12 -46.49 26.02
N LYS A 210 -4.89 -46.91 25.73
CA LYS A 210 -4.46 -48.31 25.85
C LYS A 210 -4.38 -48.70 27.31
#